data_AF-G8BEI6-F1
#
_entry.id   AF-G8BEI6-F1
#
_cell.length_a   1.000
_cell.length_b   1.000
_cell.length_c   1.000
_cell.angle_alpha   90.00
_cell.angle_beta   90.00
_cell.angle_gamma   90.00
#
_symmetry.space_group_name_H-M   'P 1'
#
loop_
_entity.id
_entity.type
_entity.pdbx_description
1 polymer ?
#
loop_
_entity_poly.entity_id
_entity_poly.type
_entity_poly.pdbx_seq_one_letter_code
_entity_poly.pdbx_strand_id
1 'polypeptide(L)'
;MKVTVLEWKGFCTWHWDLSSSLPNTGNNSGYVEELCGICRVSFDGACPTCKYPGDECPVILGHGCTHNFHLHCILKWLEQESSKGLCPMCRQIFTFKQIANGSSVEYANLKTLIDGHRVMRERLSPNNESEFEAFDAEGD
;
A
#
# COMPACT_ATOMS: atom_id res chain seq x y z
N MET A 1 33.16 -40.79 15.97
CA MET A 1 33.48 -39.72 16.94
C MET A 1 32.21 -38.90 17.14
N LYS A 2 31.80 -38.63 18.39
CA LYS A 2 30.52 -37.96 18.70
C LYS A 2 30.82 -36.64 19.42
N VAL A 3 30.41 -35.52 18.81
CA VAL A 3 30.55 -34.18 19.40
C VAL A 3 29.22 -33.80 20.04
N THR A 4 29.28 -33.17 21.22
CA THR A 4 28.10 -32.66 21.94
C THR A 4 28.22 -31.15 22.08
N VAL A 5 27.16 -30.42 21.76
CA VAL A 5 27.09 -28.97 21.96
C VAL A 5 26.79 -28.72 23.43
N LEU A 6 27.65 -27.96 24.11
CA LEU A 6 27.52 -27.67 25.54
C LEU A 6 26.62 -26.46 25.80
N GLU A 7 26.74 -25.43 24.97
CA GLU A 7 26.01 -24.18 25.12
C GLU A 7 25.80 -23.54 23.74
N TRP A 8 24.62 -22.99 23.50
CA TRP A 8 24.30 -22.23 22.28
C TRP A 8 23.83 -20.82 22.66
N LYS A 9 24.52 -19.80 22.14
CA LYS A 9 24.13 -18.39 22.27
C LYS A 9 23.65 -17.89 20.92
N GLY A 10 22.33 -17.85 20.74
CA GLY A 10 21.71 -17.40 19.49
C GLY A 10 21.69 -15.88 19.38
N PHE A 11 21.71 -15.39 18.15
CA PHE A 11 21.33 -14.02 17.79
C PHE A 11 20.28 -14.09 16.68
N CYS A 12 19.39 -13.10 16.64
CA CYS A 12 18.33 -13.03 15.64
C CYS A 12 18.15 -11.58 15.17
N THR A 13 17.81 -11.42 13.90
CA THR A 13 17.25 -10.19 13.34
C THR A 13 15.83 -10.49 12.89
N TRP A 14 14.95 -9.49 12.94
CA TRP A 14 13.62 -9.61 12.39
C TRP A 14 13.61 -9.04 10.97
N HIS A 15 12.74 -9.58 10.13
CA HIS A 15 12.49 -9.10 8.77
C HIS A 15 10.99 -9.16 8.51
N TRP A 16 10.47 -8.25 7.69
CA TRP A 16 9.08 -8.32 7.27
C TRP A 16 8.84 -9.54 6.37
N ASP A 17 7.84 -10.36 6.70
CA ASP A 17 7.40 -11.43 5.82
C ASP A 17 6.49 -10.87 4.71
N LEU A 18 7.13 -10.47 3.60
CA LEU A 18 6.47 -9.94 2.42
C LEU A 18 6.18 -11.03 1.35
N SER A 19 6.41 -12.31 1.67
CA SER A 19 6.19 -13.41 0.72
C SER A 19 4.75 -13.48 0.21
N SER A 20 3.80 -13.02 1.02
CA SER A 20 2.37 -13.00 0.69
C SER A 20 1.99 -11.99 -0.41
N SER A 21 2.88 -11.09 -0.83
CA SER A 21 2.62 -10.17 -1.94
C SER A 21 3.00 -10.75 -3.32
N LEU A 22 3.60 -11.94 -3.39
CA LEU A 22 3.93 -12.61 -4.65
C LEU A 22 2.76 -13.48 -5.14
N PRO A 23 2.29 -13.31 -6.39
CA PRO A 23 1.36 -14.24 -7.01
C PRO A 23 2.12 -15.48 -7.49
N ASN A 24 1.88 -16.61 -6.82
CA ASN A 24 1.91 -17.95 -7.39
C ASN A 24 3.12 -18.31 -8.30
N THR A 25 4.34 -18.02 -7.86
CA THR A 25 5.55 -18.49 -8.55
C THR A 25 6.32 -19.43 -7.62
N GLY A 26 6.26 -20.73 -7.91
CA GLY A 26 6.91 -21.80 -7.14
C GLY A 26 8.44 -21.84 -7.26
N ASN A 27 9.07 -20.71 -7.56
CA ASN A 27 10.51 -20.53 -7.50
C ASN A 27 10.84 -19.56 -6.35
N ASN A 28 11.62 -20.03 -5.39
CA ASN A 28 12.18 -19.22 -4.29
C ASN A 28 13.22 -18.16 -4.78
N SER A 29 13.09 -17.70 -6.03
CA SER A 29 13.98 -16.75 -6.71
C SER A 29 13.21 -15.51 -7.22
N GLY A 30 11.93 -15.36 -6.88
CA GLY A 30 11.18 -14.13 -7.13
C GLY A 30 11.65 -13.03 -6.18
N TYR A 31 12.39 -12.06 -6.69
CA TYR A 31 12.82 -10.86 -5.96
C TYR A 31 11.58 -10.11 -5.49
N VAL A 32 11.24 -10.23 -4.20
CA VAL A 32 10.32 -9.29 -3.56
C VAL A 32 11.07 -7.96 -3.52
N GLU A 33 10.46 -6.88 -4.01
CA GLU A 33 11.05 -5.57 -3.83
C GLU A 33 11.19 -5.33 -2.32
N GLU A 34 12.43 -5.35 -1.81
CA GLU A 34 12.71 -5.10 -0.38
C GLU A 34 12.72 -3.60 -0.05
N LEU A 35 12.52 -2.76 -1.07
CA LEU A 35 12.55 -1.31 -0.98
C LEU A 35 11.15 -0.74 -1.20
N CYS A 36 10.81 0.29 -0.43
CA CYS A 36 9.61 1.07 -0.68
C CYS A 36 9.75 1.85 -1.99
N GLY A 37 8.82 1.67 -2.93
CA GLY A 37 8.86 2.36 -4.24
C GLY A 37 8.81 3.90 -4.18
N ILE A 38 8.37 4.47 -3.06
CA ILE A 38 8.24 5.92 -2.83
C ILE A 38 9.52 6.51 -2.22
N CYS A 39 9.93 6.05 -1.03
CA CYS A 39 11.09 6.60 -0.33
C CYS A 39 12.42 5.89 -0.64
N ARG A 40 12.37 4.74 -1.33
CA ARG A 40 13.52 3.91 -1.71
C ARG A 40 14.35 3.39 -0.53
N VAL A 41 13.79 3.38 0.67
CA VAL A 41 14.38 2.77 1.87
C VAL A 41 13.87 1.33 2.01
N SER A 42 14.70 0.45 2.60
CA SER A 42 14.32 -0.92 2.93
C SER A 42 13.12 -0.97 3.88
N PHE A 43 12.28 -2.00 3.75
CA PHE A 43 11.14 -2.21 4.64
C PHE A 43 11.54 -2.50 6.09
N ASP A 44 12.72 -3.08 6.33
CA ASP A 44 13.24 -3.28 7.69
C ASP A 44 13.78 -1.97 8.30
N GLY A 45 13.93 -0.93 7.47
CA GLY A 45 14.25 0.43 7.88
C GLY A 45 13.01 1.31 8.05
N ALA A 46 13.19 2.43 8.74
CA ALA A 46 12.16 3.46 8.88
C ALA A 46 12.12 4.36 7.64
N CYS A 47 10.94 4.86 7.28
CA CYS A 47 10.83 5.90 6.27
C CYS A 47 11.50 7.22 6.74
N PRO A 48 11.83 8.17 5.85
CA PRO A 48 12.52 9.42 6.23
C PRO A 48 11.77 10.31 7.25
N THR A 49 10.49 10.02 7.50
CA THR A 49 9.67 10.76 8.48
C THR A 49 9.67 10.10 9.86
N CYS A 50 9.92 8.78 9.93
CA CYS A 50 9.86 8.01 11.17
C CYS A 50 11.24 7.81 11.77
N LYS A 51 11.29 7.70 13.10
CA LYS A 51 12.55 7.49 13.81
C LYS A 51 12.88 6.01 13.94
N TYR A 52 11.90 5.17 14.24
CA TYR A 52 12.08 3.74 14.43
C TYR A 52 11.29 2.91 13.39
N PRO A 53 11.84 1.77 12.94
CA PRO A 53 11.11 0.81 12.10
C PRO A 53 10.12 -0.02 12.95
N GLY A 54 9.30 -0.83 12.29
CA GLY A 54 8.32 -1.68 12.97
C GLY A 54 6.98 -0.96 13.15
N ASP A 55 6.49 -0.88 14.39
CA ASP A 55 5.16 -0.34 14.72
C ASP A 55 5.00 1.15 14.38
N GLU A 56 6.08 1.94 14.47
CA GLU A 56 6.09 3.36 14.10
C GLU A 56 6.13 3.60 12.59
N CYS A 57 6.48 2.60 11.78
CA CYS A 57 6.59 2.72 10.33
C CYS A 57 6.15 1.41 9.66
N PRO A 58 4.88 1.02 9.81
CA PRO A 58 4.43 -0.29 9.34
C PRO A 58 4.39 -0.35 7.81
N VAL A 59 4.48 -1.56 7.29
CA VAL A 59 4.42 -1.82 5.84
C VAL A 59 2.98 -2.14 5.43
N ILE A 60 2.57 -1.56 4.31
CA ILE A 60 1.25 -1.73 3.70
C ILE A 60 1.40 -2.56 2.44
N LEU A 61 0.67 -3.68 2.41
CA LEU A 61 0.59 -4.56 1.26
C LEU A 61 -0.54 -4.11 0.34
N GLY A 62 -0.23 -3.90 -0.93
CA GLY A 62 -1.24 -3.71 -1.96
C GLY A 62 -2.13 -4.96 -2.07
N HIS A 63 -3.44 -4.76 -2.14
CA HIS A 63 -4.41 -5.84 -2.38
C HIS A 63 -4.64 -6.05 -3.89
N GLY A 64 -4.78 -4.95 -4.65
CA GLY A 64 -4.97 -4.98 -6.11
C GLY A 64 -3.69 -5.05 -6.93
N CYS A 65 -2.51 -4.96 -6.30
CA CYS A 65 -1.21 -5.04 -6.95
C CYS A 65 -0.16 -5.56 -5.97
N THR A 66 0.98 -6.04 -6.48
CA THR A 66 2.08 -6.64 -5.70
C THR A 66 3.02 -5.59 -5.09
N HIS A 67 2.66 -4.31 -5.13
CA HIS A 67 3.52 -3.23 -4.65
C HIS A 67 3.26 -2.94 -3.18
N ASN A 68 4.35 -2.86 -2.42
CA ASN A 68 4.34 -2.60 -0.98
C ASN A 68 4.93 -1.21 -0.70
N PHE A 69 4.48 -0.56 0.36
CA PHE A 69 4.98 0.76 0.77
C PHE A 69 4.98 0.90 2.29
N HIS A 70 5.82 1.77 2.84
CA HIS A 70 5.62 2.22 4.22
C HIS A 70 4.31 3.02 4.33
N LEU A 71 3.59 2.87 5.44
CA LEU A 71 2.31 3.53 5.69
C LEU A 71 2.37 5.05 5.47
N HIS A 72 3.34 5.74 6.07
CA HIS A 72 3.46 7.20 5.95
C HIS A 72 3.82 7.65 4.53
N CYS A 73 4.52 6.82 3.77
CA CYS A 73 4.87 7.12 2.38
C CYS A 73 3.62 7.07 1.50
N ILE A 74 2.82 6.00 1.60
CA ILE A 74 1.62 5.86 0.78
C ILE A 74 0.51 6.82 1.22
N LEU A 75 0.42 7.12 2.52
CA LEU A 75 -0.50 8.11 3.05
C LEU A 75 -0.22 9.49 2.43
N LYS A 76 1.03 9.97 2.51
CA LYS A 76 1.45 11.24 1.88
C LYS A 76 1.21 11.27 0.36
N TRP A 77 1.36 10.13 -0.31
CA TRP A 77 1.08 10.04 -1.74
C TRP A 77 -0.41 10.23 -2.04
N LEU A 78 -1.29 9.56 -1.28
CA LEU A 78 -2.74 9.62 -1.49
C LEU A 78 -3.37 10.94 -1.03
N GLU A 79 -2.72 11.67 -0.13
CA GLU A 79 -3.11 13.05 0.19
C GLU A 79 -2.97 14.01 -0.99
N GLN A 80 -2.07 13.72 -1.95
CA GLN A 80 -1.91 14.55 -3.13
C GLN A 80 -3.09 14.35 -4.10
N GLU A 81 -3.70 15.43 -4.55
CA GLU A 81 -4.80 15.41 -5.53
C GLU A 81 -4.39 14.76 -6.86
N SER A 82 -3.12 14.89 -7.24
CA SER A 82 -2.55 14.30 -8.46
C SER A 82 -2.52 12.77 -8.45
N SER A 83 -2.55 12.15 -7.27
CA SER A 83 -2.50 10.69 -7.12
C SER A 83 -3.75 10.00 -7.66
N LYS A 84 -4.91 10.67 -7.59
CA LYS A 84 -6.24 10.14 -7.99
C LYS A 84 -6.58 8.77 -7.37
N GLY A 85 -5.99 8.45 -6.21
CA GLY A 85 -6.15 7.15 -5.57
C GLY A 85 -5.45 5.99 -6.29
N LEU A 86 -4.43 6.27 -7.11
CA LEU A 86 -3.71 5.27 -7.90
C LEU A 86 -2.37 4.90 -7.24
N CYS A 87 -1.97 3.63 -7.43
CA CYS A 87 -0.66 3.14 -7.03
C CYS A 87 0.45 3.88 -7.81
N PRO A 88 1.50 4.39 -7.14
CA PRO A 88 2.57 5.15 -7.80
C PRO A 88 3.40 4.32 -8.79
N MET A 89 3.40 2.98 -8.64
CA MET A 89 4.20 2.08 -9.48
C MET A 89 3.44 1.61 -10.72
N CYS A 90 2.22 1.07 -10.55
CA CYS A 90 1.44 0.49 -11.66
C CYS A 90 0.23 1.31 -12.09
N ARG A 91 -0.08 2.42 -11.41
CA ARG A 91 -1.27 3.26 -11.67
C ARG A 91 -2.61 2.54 -11.60
N GLN A 92 -2.66 1.34 -11.01
CA GLN A 92 -3.91 0.66 -10.67
C GLN A 92 -4.54 1.32 -9.44
N ILE A 93 -5.85 1.15 -9.26
CA ILE A 93 -6.57 1.64 -8.09
C ILE A 93 -5.94 1.04 -6.84
N PHE A 94 -5.45 1.89 -5.95
CA PHE A 94 -4.78 1.41 -4.75
C PHE A 94 -5.82 0.96 -3.71
N THR A 95 -5.69 -0.29 -3.29
CA THR A 95 -6.40 -0.90 -2.17
C THR A 95 -5.38 -1.65 -1.33
N PHE A 96 -5.57 -1.73 -0.02
CA PHE A 96 -4.62 -2.37 0.88
C PHE A 96 -5.23 -3.57 1.60
N LYS A 97 -4.39 -4.53 1.95
CA LYS A 97 -4.78 -5.67 2.79
C LYS A 97 -4.62 -5.27 4.26
N GLN A 98 -5.72 -5.33 5.01
CA GLN A 98 -5.67 -5.04 6.46
C GLN A 98 -4.99 -6.20 7.18
N ILE A 99 -3.85 -5.92 7.82
CA ILE A 99 -3.17 -6.84 8.74
C ILE A 99 -3.66 -6.47 10.15
N ALA A 100 -4.08 -7.46 10.93
CA ALA A 100 -4.88 -7.26 12.15
C ALA A 100 -4.21 -6.45 13.29
N ASN A 101 -2.92 -6.10 13.19
CA ASN A 101 -2.10 -5.62 14.31
C ASN A 101 -1.49 -4.20 14.10
N GLY A 102 -2.19 -3.30 13.41
CA GLY A 102 -1.66 -1.97 13.07
C GLY A 102 -2.30 -0.78 13.81
N SER A 103 -1.54 0.32 13.96
CA SER A 103 -1.91 1.64 14.52
C SER A 103 -3.30 2.17 14.04
N SER A 104 -4.34 1.98 14.86
CA SER A 104 -5.74 2.14 14.43
C SER A 104 -6.08 3.47 13.75
N VAL A 105 -5.44 4.58 14.16
CA VAL A 105 -5.73 5.93 13.64
C VAL A 105 -5.22 6.13 12.23
N GLU A 106 -3.97 5.75 11.96
CA GLU A 106 -3.35 5.99 10.65
C GLU A 106 -3.97 5.08 9.57
N TYR A 107 -4.34 3.85 9.95
CA TYR A 107 -5.12 2.98 9.07
C TYR A 107 -6.51 3.54 8.78
N ALA A 108 -7.15 4.20 9.75
CA ALA A 108 -8.42 4.86 9.52
C ALA A 108 -8.26 6.02 8.52
N ASN A 109 -7.24 6.85 8.68
CA ASN A 109 -6.94 7.96 7.76
C ASN A 109 -6.67 7.44 6.34
N LEU A 110 -5.85 6.40 6.20
CA LEU A 110 -5.57 5.77 4.90
C LEU A 110 -6.87 5.26 4.26
N LYS A 111 -7.74 4.60 5.04
CA LYS A 111 -9.02 4.10 4.56
C LYS A 111 -9.93 5.25 4.09
N THR A 112 -10.03 6.33 4.86
CA THR A 112 -10.81 7.52 4.50
C THR A 112 -10.33 8.15 3.19
N LEU A 113 -9.01 8.26 2.99
CA LEU A 113 -8.44 8.78 1.73
C LEU A 113 -8.81 7.91 0.53
N ILE A 114 -8.68 6.58 0.66
CA ILE A 114 -9.00 5.64 -0.41
C ILE A 114 -10.50 5.68 -0.74
N ASP A 115 -11.36 5.73 0.29
CA ASP A 115 -12.81 5.86 0.13
C ASP A 115 -13.17 7.19 -0.54
N GLY A 116 -12.50 8.29 -0.18
CA GLY A 116 -12.69 9.61 -0.81
C GLY A 116 -12.35 9.62 -2.30
N HIS A 117 -11.19 9.07 -2.67
CA HIS A 117 -10.78 8.92 -4.08
C HIS A 117 -11.71 7.97 -4.85
N ARG A 118 -12.31 6.97 -4.19
CA ARG A 118 -13.32 6.10 -4.82
C ARG A 118 -14.58 6.88 -5.18
N VAL A 119 -15.14 7.64 -4.25
CA VAL A 119 -16.35 8.46 -4.49
C VAL A 119 -16.12 9.49 -5.59
N MET A 120 -14.95 10.12 -5.63
CA MET A 120 -14.60 11.08 -6.69
C MET A 120 -14.62 10.42 -8.09
N ARG A 121 -14.11 9.20 -8.20
CA ARG A 121 -14.12 8.45 -9.48
C ARG A 121 -15.53 8.03 -9.89
N GLU A 122 -16.36 7.62 -8.93
CA GLU A 122 -17.76 7.25 -9.20
C GLU A 122 -18.59 8.44 -9.70
N ARG A 123 -18.40 9.64 -9.13
CA ARG A 123 -19.07 10.87 -9.61
C ARG A 123 -18.69 11.28 -11.03
N LEU A 124 -17.46 10.98 -11.44
CA LEU A 124 -16.95 11.27 -12.78
C LEU A 124 -17.26 10.15 -13.79
N SER A 125 -17.94 9.06 -13.37
CA SER A 125 -18.32 7.98 -14.27
C SER A 125 -19.44 8.45 -15.23
N PRO A 126 -19.35 8.17 -16.54
CA PRO A 126 -20.23 8.72 -17.58
C PRO A 126 -21.70 8.26 -17.50
N ASN A 127 -22.07 7.41 -16.54
CA ASN A 127 -23.47 7.02 -16.34
C ASN A 127 -24.37 8.17 -15.84
N ASN A 128 -23.81 9.35 -15.54
CA ASN A 128 -24.56 10.56 -15.20
C ASN A 128 -24.68 11.58 -16.36
N GLU A 129 -24.36 11.21 -17.60
CA GLU A 129 -24.63 12.08 -18.77
C GLU A 129 -26.13 12.23 -19.10
N SER A 130 -27.03 11.54 -18.40
CA SER A 130 -28.48 11.70 -18.57
C SER A 130 -29.07 12.94 -17.88
N GLU A 131 -28.26 13.77 -17.23
CA GLU A 131 -28.71 15.00 -16.54
C GLU A 131 -28.17 16.30 -17.18
N PHE A 132 -27.59 16.23 -18.39
CA PHE A 132 -27.33 17.43 -19.19
C PHE A 132 -28.51 17.65 -20.14
N GLU A 133 -29.44 18.48 -19.67
CA GLU A 133 -30.73 18.84 -20.24
C GLU A 133 -30.80 18.82 -21.78
N ALA A 134 -31.78 18.06 -22.29
CA ALA A 134 -32.41 18.36 -23.57
C ALA A 134 -33.04 19.75 -23.46
N PHE A 135 -32.27 20.80 -23.77
CA PHE A 135 -32.80 22.14 -23.95
C PHE A 135 -33.64 22.11 -25.23
N ASP A 136 -34.96 22.06 -25.03
CA ASP A 136 -35.99 21.91 -26.06
C ASP A 136 -35.73 22.81 -27.26
N ALA A 137 -35.42 22.18 -28.40
CA ALA A 137 -35.51 22.82 -29.71
C ALA A 137 -36.94 22.67 -30.26
N GLU A 138 -37.92 23.21 -29.54
CA GLU A 138 -39.23 23.52 -30.10
C GLU A 138 -39.46 25.03 -29.96
N GLY A 139 -39.25 25.76 -31.06
CA GLY A 139 -39.46 27.21 -31.10
C GLY A 139 -39.13 27.83 -32.46
N ASP A 140 -40.16 27.84 -33.31
CA ASP A 140 -40.42 28.66 -34.53
C ASP A 140 -39.56 28.45 -35.81
#